data_AF-U9VRS8-F1
#
_entry.id   AF-U9VRS8-F1
#
_cell.length_a   1.000
_cell.length_b   1.000
_cell.length_c   1.000
_cell.angle_alpha   90.00
_cell.angle_beta   90.00
_cell.angle_gamma   90.00
#
_symmetry.space_group_name_H-M   'P 1'
#
loop_
_entity.id
_entity.type
_entity.pdbx_description
1 polymer ?
#
loop_
_entity_poly.entity_id
_entity_poly.type
_entity_poly.pdbx_seq_one_letter_code
_entity_poly.pdbx_strand_id
1 'polypeptide(L)'
;MSPRLANTTRILLSGVLLATSLIGVDRQLAKAENSAIPDNTKVEQPRERVTPSEPGLSKAVSEPTLSKALRNAAAPAPIEPFIRADAVALGQWLVVKTVKNLVDKPATSALQPDKDTKPAASPAQSPAARPTKPEPTAQTTSSPAPPKVSALPPAPSSNPTIDTYTEMRVALTRQASSVTVAASQGGVMVGTDGQLIQSLTAGVGYQISANDRGLLINDQPVSTAVWLEPDTGYVAVGDRWYRGRLLLLWQNGGVMAINYVMLQEYLYSVVGAEMSASWSLEALKAQAVAARSYAIVHTIRHQRRAYDLDDTQRYQAYKGITTEANSTQQAVHNTSGEFISYGGGVVESLYAANQGIVDDAHSGYGMSQTGALDLAEQGYQYYEILSAYYPNTSVGRIDISN
;
A
#
# COMPACT_ATOMS: atom_id res chain seq x y z
N MET A 1 53.74 34.92 21.85
CA MET A 1 52.32 34.78 21.47
C MET A 1 52.04 33.31 21.23
N SER A 2 50.86 32.86 21.70
CA SER A 2 50.26 31.51 21.61
C SER A 2 50.64 30.47 22.68
N PRO A 3 49.70 30.21 23.61
CA PRO A 3 49.63 28.97 24.37
C PRO A 3 48.32 28.17 24.08
N ARG A 4 48.32 26.92 24.59
CA ARG A 4 47.20 26.03 25.02
C ARG A 4 46.70 24.94 24.04
N LEU A 5 47.00 23.66 24.32
CA LEU A 5 46.31 22.65 25.19
C LEU A 5 45.26 21.85 24.38
N ALA A 6 45.46 20.57 24.07
CA ALA A 6 45.37 19.35 24.90
C ALA A 6 43.92 18.84 25.12
N ASN A 7 43.61 17.68 24.51
CA ASN A 7 43.07 16.46 25.11
C ASN A 7 42.12 15.71 24.17
N THR A 8 42.56 14.53 23.73
CA THR A 8 41.79 13.54 22.98
C THR A 8 41.32 12.45 23.94
N THR A 9 40.03 12.41 24.22
CA THR A 9 39.40 11.33 24.99
C THR A 9 39.07 10.17 24.05
N ARG A 10 39.82 9.07 24.18
CA ARG A 10 39.49 7.75 23.59
C ARG A 10 38.43 7.07 24.45
N ILE A 11 37.28 6.75 23.87
CA ILE A 11 36.31 5.82 24.46
C ILE A 11 36.54 4.46 23.78
N LEU A 12 37.01 3.49 24.57
CA LEU A 12 37.09 2.07 24.25
C LEU A 12 35.69 1.46 24.44
N LEU A 13 35.09 0.94 23.37
CA LEU A 13 33.96 0.00 23.48
C LEU A 13 34.51 -1.42 23.32
N SER A 14 34.58 -2.14 24.44
CA SER A 14 34.88 -3.56 24.49
C SER A 14 33.71 -4.36 23.92
N GLY A 15 33.89 -4.92 22.72
CA GLY A 15 32.94 -5.86 22.11
C GLY A 15 33.09 -7.25 22.72
N VAL A 16 32.02 -7.75 23.35
CA VAL A 16 31.88 -9.14 23.74
C VAL A 16 31.52 -9.95 22.49
N LEU A 17 32.47 -10.79 22.05
CA LEU A 17 32.27 -11.82 21.03
C LEU A 17 31.56 -13.01 21.71
N LEU A 18 30.30 -13.29 21.35
CA LEU A 18 29.73 -14.62 21.59
C LEU A 18 29.75 -15.40 20.28
N ALA A 19 30.76 -16.28 20.18
CA ALA A 19 30.78 -17.36 19.21
C ALA A 19 29.82 -18.47 19.69
N THR A 20 28.94 -18.93 18.81
CA THR A 20 28.39 -20.29 18.91
C THR A 20 28.45 -20.91 17.52
N SER A 21 29.15 -22.04 17.43
CA SER A 21 29.32 -22.82 16.22
C SER A 21 28.77 -24.23 16.46
N LEU A 22 28.01 -24.70 15.45
CA LEU A 22 27.89 -26.07 14.92
C LEU A 22 27.47 -27.23 15.83
N ILE A 23 26.29 -27.79 15.52
CA ILE A 23 26.03 -29.23 15.28
C ILE A 23 24.93 -29.27 14.19
N GLY A 24 25.02 -29.88 13.01
CA GLY A 24 25.85 -30.99 12.55
C GLY A 24 25.08 -32.32 12.61
N VAL A 25 24.06 -32.51 11.76
CA VAL A 25 23.49 -33.85 11.52
C VAL A 25 23.27 -34.06 10.02
N ASP A 26 24.13 -34.91 9.47
CA ASP A 26 23.99 -35.59 8.19
C ASP A 26 22.72 -36.45 8.13
N ARG A 27 22.07 -36.45 6.97
CA ARG A 27 21.46 -37.67 6.42
C ARG A 27 21.47 -37.63 4.90
N GLN A 28 22.41 -38.38 4.34
CA GLN A 28 22.26 -38.96 3.01
C GLN A 28 21.05 -39.91 2.97
N LEU A 29 20.34 -39.94 1.85
CA LEU A 29 19.81 -41.18 1.26
C LEU A 29 19.51 -40.98 -0.23
N ALA A 30 20.43 -41.51 -1.02
CA ALA A 30 20.28 -42.30 -2.25
C ALA A 30 19.34 -41.85 -3.39
N LYS A 31 19.97 -41.56 -4.52
CA LYS A 31 19.53 -41.88 -5.90
C LYS A 31 19.38 -43.40 -6.09
N ALA A 32 18.36 -43.82 -6.82
CA ALA A 32 18.37 -44.89 -7.84
C ALA A 32 17.09 -44.72 -8.70
N GLU A 33 17.21 -44.31 -9.96
CA GLU A 33 17.10 -45.15 -11.18
C GLU A 33 15.64 -45.48 -11.57
N ASN A 34 15.22 -45.68 -12.82
CA ASN A 34 15.61 -45.34 -14.19
C ASN A 34 14.47 -45.94 -15.05
N SER A 35 14.02 -45.31 -16.15
CA SER A 35 13.70 -45.94 -17.45
C SER A 35 12.67 -45.17 -18.31
N ALA A 36 12.96 -45.19 -19.61
CA ALA A 36 12.46 -44.48 -20.79
C ALA A 36 11.01 -44.91 -21.24
N ILE A 37 10.14 -44.00 -21.76
CA ILE A 37 9.81 -43.64 -23.19
C ILE A 37 9.06 -44.77 -23.97
N PRO A 38 8.10 -44.53 -24.92
CA PRO A 38 7.78 -43.30 -25.69
C PRO A 38 6.29 -42.86 -25.85
N ASP A 39 6.19 -41.58 -26.23
CA ASP A 39 5.45 -40.97 -27.37
C ASP A 39 4.46 -41.84 -28.18
N ASN A 40 3.26 -41.30 -28.42
CA ASN A 40 2.51 -41.60 -29.64
C ASN A 40 1.62 -40.42 -30.04
N THR A 41 1.85 -39.93 -31.27
CA THR A 41 1.08 -38.88 -31.93
C THR A 41 0.11 -39.48 -32.96
N LYS A 42 -1.05 -38.79 -33.11
CA LYS A 42 -1.87 -38.63 -34.34
C LYS A 42 -2.99 -39.67 -34.64
N VAL A 43 -4.23 -39.19 -34.81
CA VAL A 43 -4.99 -39.08 -36.10
C VAL A 43 -6.50 -38.77 -35.85
N GLU A 44 -7.09 -38.03 -36.78
CA GLU A 44 -8.45 -37.44 -36.93
C GLU A 44 -9.67 -38.39 -36.94
N GLN A 45 -10.78 -37.93 -36.31
CA GLN A 45 -12.19 -37.66 -36.79
C GLN A 45 -12.85 -38.48 -37.94
N PRO A 46 -14.21 -38.45 -38.20
CA PRO A 46 -15.38 -37.90 -37.44
C PRO A 46 -16.75 -38.67 -37.55
N ARG A 47 -17.81 -38.04 -36.98
CA ARG A 47 -19.28 -38.02 -37.32
C ARG A 47 -20.19 -39.21 -36.95
N GLU A 48 -21.24 -38.90 -36.19
CA GLU A 48 -22.62 -39.00 -36.71
C GLU A 48 -23.64 -38.14 -35.92
N ARG A 49 -24.70 -37.75 -36.62
CA ARG A 49 -25.72 -36.73 -36.31
C ARG A 49 -27.08 -37.42 -36.35
N VAL A 50 -27.95 -37.22 -35.35
CA VAL A 50 -29.41 -37.35 -35.52
C VAL A 50 -30.15 -36.33 -34.64
N THR A 51 -31.07 -35.58 -35.27
CA THR A 51 -32.18 -34.78 -34.72
C THR A 51 -33.49 -35.36 -35.34
N PRO A 52 -34.73 -34.84 -35.10
CA PRO A 52 -35.37 -34.17 -33.95
C PRO A 52 -36.76 -34.79 -33.58
N SER A 53 -37.40 -34.35 -32.49
CA SER A 53 -38.88 -34.32 -32.37
C SER A 53 -39.38 -33.48 -31.17
N GLU A 54 -40.11 -32.41 -31.45
CA GLU A 54 -41.13 -31.75 -30.59
C GLU A 54 -42.52 -32.42 -30.82
N PRO A 55 -43.65 -32.12 -30.10
CA PRO A 55 -43.97 -30.93 -29.28
C PRO A 55 -44.78 -31.12 -27.96
N GLY A 56 -44.77 -30.08 -27.11
CA GLY A 56 -45.92 -29.53 -26.36
C GLY A 56 -46.48 -30.22 -25.10
N LEU A 57 -46.40 -29.56 -23.93
CA LEU A 57 -47.55 -29.01 -23.17
C LEU A 57 -47.12 -28.43 -21.81
N SER A 58 -47.81 -27.35 -21.42
CA SER A 58 -47.71 -26.57 -20.19
C SER A 58 -47.76 -27.35 -18.87
N LYS A 59 -47.00 -26.90 -17.85
CA LYS A 59 -47.46 -26.87 -16.45
C LYS A 59 -46.69 -25.84 -15.62
N ALA A 60 -47.45 -25.20 -14.73
CA ALA A 60 -47.13 -24.06 -13.88
C ALA A 60 -45.82 -24.18 -13.09
N VAL A 61 -45.07 -23.07 -13.03
CA VAL A 61 -43.99 -22.87 -12.05
C VAL A 61 -44.57 -22.04 -10.89
N SER A 62 -44.65 -22.68 -9.73
CA SER A 62 -44.95 -22.06 -8.44
C SER A 62 -43.69 -21.38 -7.88
N GLU A 63 -43.84 -20.12 -7.46
CA GLU A 63 -42.83 -19.35 -6.71
C GLU A 63 -42.45 -20.04 -5.38
N PRO A 64 -41.18 -20.00 -4.94
CA PRO A 64 -40.84 -20.33 -3.57
C PRO A 64 -40.97 -19.09 -2.67
N THR A 65 -41.94 -19.18 -1.76
CA THR A 65 -42.31 -18.24 -0.72
C THR A 65 -41.13 -17.74 0.15
N LEU A 66 -41.01 -16.41 0.24
CA LEU A 66 -40.28 -15.66 1.27
C LEU A 66 -40.86 -15.95 2.67
N SER A 67 -40.35 -16.93 3.41
CA SER A 67 -40.68 -17.06 4.85
C SER A 67 -39.71 -17.91 5.69
N LYS A 68 -38.39 -17.84 5.44
CA LYS A 68 -37.43 -18.52 6.35
C LYS A 68 -36.09 -17.83 6.61
N ALA A 69 -35.87 -16.62 6.10
CA ALA A 69 -34.58 -15.91 6.23
C ALA A 69 -34.57 -14.77 7.27
N LEU A 70 -35.57 -14.70 8.17
CA LEU A 70 -35.74 -13.55 9.09
C LEU A 70 -35.59 -13.88 10.58
N ARG A 71 -34.81 -14.90 10.93
CA ARG A 71 -34.43 -15.13 12.34
C ARG A 71 -32.95 -15.42 12.44
N ASN A 72 -32.27 -14.57 13.21
CA ASN A 72 -30.85 -14.58 13.61
C ASN A 72 -29.90 -13.74 12.73
N ALA A 73 -30.12 -12.42 12.71
CA ALA A 73 -28.97 -11.50 12.64
C ALA A 73 -28.31 -11.48 14.02
N ALA A 74 -27.43 -12.45 14.26
CA ALA A 74 -26.51 -12.39 15.38
C ALA A 74 -25.52 -11.24 15.14
N ALA A 75 -25.15 -10.52 16.19
CA ALA A 75 -24.04 -9.58 16.15
C ALA A 75 -22.80 -10.29 15.53
N PRO A 76 -21.99 -9.60 14.70
CA PRO A 76 -20.82 -10.21 14.11
C PRO A 76 -19.91 -10.76 15.21
N ALA A 77 -19.45 -12.00 15.03
CA ALA A 77 -18.51 -12.65 15.92
C ALA A 77 -17.21 -11.82 16.01
N PRO A 78 -16.53 -11.80 17.17
CA PRO A 78 -15.34 -10.99 17.39
C PRO A 78 -14.27 -11.27 16.32
N ILE A 79 -13.72 -10.19 15.75
CA ILE A 79 -12.52 -10.25 14.90
C ILE A 79 -11.40 -10.86 15.75
N GLU A 80 -10.89 -12.03 15.35
CA GLU A 80 -9.74 -12.61 16.03
C GLU A 80 -8.48 -11.77 15.72
N PRO A 81 -7.71 -11.37 16.74
CA PRO A 81 -6.51 -10.56 16.55
C PRO A 81 -5.40 -11.37 15.87
N PHE A 82 -5.17 -11.14 14.57
CA PHE A 82 -4.24 -11.98 13.83
C PHE A 82 -2.75 -11.57 13.91
N ILE A 83 -2.35 -10.56 14.69
CA ILE A 83 -0.94 -10.36 15.04
C ILE A 83 -0.83 -9.78 16.45
N ARG A 84 -0.53 -10.61 17.45
CA ARG A 84 0.18 -10.13 18.66
C ARG A 84 1.63 -9.94 18.25
N ALA A 85 1.95 -8.78 17.68
CA ALA A 85 3.34 -8.36 17.64
C ALA A 85 3.67 -7.99 19.08
N ASP A 86 4.53 -8.75 19.74
CA ASP A 86 5.04 -8.37 21.05
C ASP A 86 5.52 -6.92 20.94
N ALA A 87 5.06 -6.04 21.83
CA ALA A 87 5.49 -4.64 21.85
C ALA A 87 7.03 -4.51 21.89
N VAL A 88 7.71 -5.55 22.39
CA VAL A 88 9.17 -5.71 22.36
C VAL A 88 9.70 -5.99 20.95
N ALA A 89 9.03 -6.81 20.13
CA ALA A 89 9.43 -7.07 18.74
C ALA A 89 9.18 -5.86 17.84
N LEU A 90 8.05 -5.14 18.02
CA LEU A 90 7.80 -3.85 17.38
C LEU A 90 8.82 -2.79 17.84
N GLY A 91 9.13 -2.73 19.13
CA GLY A 91 10.14 -1.83 19.68
C GLY A 91 11.56 -2.11 19.19
N GLN A 92 11.99 -3.38 19.19
CA GLN A 92 13.27 -3.81 18.63
C GLN A 92 13.34 -3.57 17.11
N TRP A 93 12.24 -3.81 16.39
CA TRP A 93 12.15 -3.51 14.96
C TRP A 93 12.24 -2.02 14.67
N LEU A 94 11.53 -1.18 15.44
CA LEU A 94 11.60 0.28 15.33
C LEU A 94 13.04 0.75 15.57
N VAL A 95 13.70 0.25 16.62
CA VAL A 95 15.10 0.57 16.93
C VAL A 95 16.04 0.17 15.79
N VAL A 96 15.89 -1.02 15.21
CA VAL A 96 16.74 -1.50 14.09
C VAL A 96 16.55 -0.67 12.82
N LYS A 97 15.30 -0.31 12.46
CA LYS A 97 15.03 0.58 11.32
C LYS A 97 15.50 2.02 11.56
N THR A 98 15.28 2.58 12.76
CA THR A 98 15.72 3.93 13.12
C THR A 98 17.23 4.06 13.05
N VAL A 99 17.98 3.07 13.57
CA VAL A 99 19.44 3.05 13.45
C VAL A 99 19.90 2.95 12.00
N LYS A 100 19.24 2.13 11.16
CA LYS A 100 19.60 2.02 9.74
C LYS A 100 19.32 3.33 8.96
N ASN A 101 18.16 3.95 9.16
CA ASN A 101 17.81 5.20 8.48
C ASN A 101 18.66 6.40 8.93
N LEU A 102 19.08 6.45 10.20
CA LEU A 102 19.99 7.49 10.71
C LEU A 102 21.43 7.33 10.19
N VAL A 103 21.85 6.09 9.89
CA VAL A 103 23.16 5.81 9.28
C VAL A 103 23.17 6.14 7.80
N ASP A 104 22.05 5.93 7.08
CA ASP A 104 21.96 6.14 5.63
C ASP A 104 21.61 7.59 5.22
N LYS A 105 21.10 8.44 6.13
CA LYS A 105 20.79 9.86 5.87
C LYS A 105 21.08 10.77 7.08
N PRO A 106 22.19 11.52 7.10
CA PRO A 106 22.35 12.63 8.05
C PRO A 106 21.41 13.78 7.64
N ALA A 107 20.59 14.24 8.59
CA ALA A 107 19.59 15.28 8.36
C ALA A 107 20.20 16.57 7.78
N THR A 108 19.57 17.16 6.76
CA THR A 108 19.84 18.56 6.40
C THR A 108 18.58 19.32 5.98
N SER A 109 18.30 20.36 6.79
CA SER A 109 17.62 21.64 6.60
C SER A 109 16.20 21.75 6.01
N ALA A 110 15.35 22.32 6.86
CA ALA A 110 14.03 22.87 6.59
C ALA A 110 14.05 24.10 5.66
N LEU A 111 12.94 24.31 4.94
CA LEU A 111 12.60 25.59 4.29
C LEU A 111 11.14 25.97 4.62
N GLN A 112 10.97 27.25 4.93
CA GLN A 112 9.73 27.93 5.33
C GLN A 112 8.86 28.35 4.12
N PRO A 113 7.57 28.69 4.32
CA PRO A 113 6.62 28.97 3.24
C PRO A 113 6.52 30.47 2.91
N ASP A 114 6.42 30.79 1.62
CA ASP A 114 6.10 32.14 1.14
C ASP A 114 4.60 32.30 0.82
N LYS A 115 4.08 33.46 1.20
CA LYS A 115 2.74 33.99 0.87
C LYS A 115 2.87 34.90 -0.35
N ASP A 116 1.90 34.87 -1.28
CA ASP A 116 1.10 36.07 -1.60
C ASP A 116 0.03 35.84 -2.69
N THR A 117 -1.21 36.05 -2.25
CA THR A 117 -2.32 36.87 -2.75
C THR A 117 -2.83 36.86 -4.22
N LYS A 118 -4.14 36.61 -4.29
CA LYS A 118 -5.16 36.74 -5.36
C LYS A 118 -5.35 38.20 -5.88
N PRO A 119 -6.08 38.43 -7.00
CA PRO A 119 -7.50 38.82 -6.88
C PRO A 119 -8.46 38.19 -7.92
N ALA A 120 -9.76 38.27 -7.61
CA ALA A 120 -10.90 37.63 -8.29
C ALA A 120 -11.64 38.56 -9.27
N ALA A 121 -12.35 37.99 -10.27
CA ALA A 121 -13.74 38.33 -10.63
C ALA A 121 -14.33 37.36 -11.71
N SER A 122 -15.59 36.94 -11.52
CA SER A 122 -16.51 36.22 -12.45
C SER A 122 -17.47 37.25 -13.14
N PRO A 123 -18.60 36.92 -13.83
CA PRO A 123 -19.22 35.62 -14.24
C PRO A 123 -19.89 35.59 -15.65
N ALA A 124 -20.32 34.40 -16.10
CA ALA A 124 -21.48 34.07 -16.98
C ALA A 124 -21.34 32.59 -17.44
N GLN A 125 -22.34 31.72 -17.69
CA GLN A 125 -23.80 31.65 -17.60
C GLN A 125 -24.16 30.15 -17.85
N SER A 126 -25.21 29.62 -17.21
CA SER A 126 -25.77 28.27 -17.46
C SER A 126 -26.48 28.15 -18.81
N PRO A 127 -26.79 26.91 -19.26
CA PRO A 127 -28.20 26.64 -19.58
C PRO A 127 -28.76 25.31 -19.05
N ALA A 128 -29.94 25.46 -18.43
CA ALA A 128 -31.17 24.67 -18.38
C ALA A 128 -31.22 23.15 -18.67
N ALA A 129 -31.98 22.47 -17.80
CA ALA A 129 -32.40 21.08 -17.82
C ALA A 129 -33.71 20.81 -18.61
N ARG A 130 -33.95 19.53 -18.98
CA ARG A 130 -35.27 18.89 -19.15
C ARG A 130 -35.17 17.35 -19.36
N PRO A 131 -36.26 16.55 -19.23
CA PRO A 131 -36.90 16.07 -18.01
C PRO A 131 -36.83 14.52 -17.84
N THR A 132 -37.32 14.06 -16.69
CA THR A 132 -37.34 12.69 -16.13
C THR A 132 -38.30 11.69 -16.78
N LYS A 133 -38.02 10.39 -16.60
CA LYS A 133 -38.98 9.26 -16.63
C LYS A 133 -38.74 8.36 -15.40
N PRO A 134 -39.78 7.86 -14.71
CA PRO A 134 -39.64 7.24 -13.38
C PRO A 134 -39.51 5.71 -13.43
N GLU A 135 -38.71 5.14 -12.52
CA GLU A 135 -38.72 3.70 -12.18
C GLU A 135 -38.21 3.49 -10.73
N PRO A 136 -38.50 2.34 -10.12
CA PRO A 136 -39.42 2.19 -9.01
C PRO A 136 -38.77 2.33 -7.63
N THR A 137 -39.60 2.70 -6.66
CA THR A 137 -39.28 2.92 -5.25
C THR A 137 -38.67 1.65 -4.62
N ALA A 138 -37.34 1.60 -4.51
CA ALA A 138 -36.67 0.70 -3.60
C ALA A 138 -36.96 1.18 -2.17
N GLN A 139 -37.69 0.37 -1.41
CA GLN A 139 -37.89 0.58 0.01
C GLN A 139 -36.54 0.43 0.71
N THR A 140 -35.91 1.56 1.04
CA THR A 140 -34.73 1.59 1.91
C THR A 140 -35.18 1.17 3.30
N THR A 141 -35.01 -0.11 3.62
CA THR A 141 -35.00 -0.57 5.01
C THR A 141 -33.74 0.02 5.65
N SER A 142 -33.87 1.21 6.25
CA SER A 142 -32.77 1.86 6.97
C SER A 142 -32.41 0.99 8.18
N SER A 143 -31.29 0.28 8.09
CA SER A 143 -30.66 -0.30 9.27
C SER A 143 -30.36 0.86 10.24
N PRO A 144 -30.63 0.73 11.55
CA PRO A 144 -30.39 1.81 12.51
C PRO A 144 -28.91 2.23 12.49
N ALA A 145 -28.67 3.54 12.47
CA ALA A 145 -27.33 4.10 12.42
C ALA A 145 -26.50 3.62 13.64
N PRO A 146 -25.21 3.30 13.45
CA PRO A 146 -24.37 2.76 14.52
C PRO A 146 -24.25 3.78 15.67
N PRO A 147 -24.16 3.34 16.94
CA PRO A 147 -23.98 4.26 18.04
C PRO A 147 -22.67 5.05 17.89
N LYS A 148 -22.75 6.36 18.12
CA LYS A 148 -21.59 7.26 18.16
C LYS A 148 -20.69 6.91 19.35
N VAL A 149 -19.39 6.75 19.12
CA VAL A 149 -18.43 6.30 20.13
C VAL A 149 -17.83 7.50 20.86
N SER A 150 -17.77 7.46 22.19
CA SER A 150 -17.28 8.59 23.00
C SER A 150 -15.77 8.65 23.18
N ALA A 151 -15.04 7.59 22.83
CA ALA A 151 -13.58 7.55 22.98
C ALA A 151 -12.91 8.37 21.86
N LEU A 152 -12.37 9.52 22.24
CA LEU A 152 -11.62 10.37 21.32
C LEU A 152 -10.31 9.68 20.88
N PRO A 153 -9.85 9.94 19.64
CA PRO A 153 -8.54 9.49 19.19
C PRO A 153 -7.43 10.13 20.05
N PRO A 154 -6.22 9.56 20.05
CA PRO A 154 -5.07 10.15 20.73
C PRO A 154 -4.88 11.61 20.33
N ALA A 155 -4.54 12.47 21.29
CA ALA A 155 -4.34 13.89 21.02
C ALA A 155 -3.24 14.09 19.96
N PRO A 156 -3.37 15.11 19.09
CA PRO A 156 -2.33 15.45 18.13
C PRO A 156 -0.99 15.72 18.84
N SER A 157 0.07 15.20 18.26
CA SER A 157 1.44 15.37 18.73
C SER A 157 2.24 16.18 17.74
N SER A 158 3.14 17.04 18.22
CA SER A 158 4.11 17.76 17.40
C SER A 158 5.33 16.91 17.06
N ASN A 159 5.47 15.73 17.69
CA ASN A 159 6.57 14.83 17.38
C ASN A 159 6.38 14.25 15.97
N PRO A 160 7.49 13.97 15.27
CA PRO A 160 7.43 13.13 14.09
C PRO A 160 6.73 11.81 14.40
N THR A 161 6.07 11.23 13.39
CA THR A 161 5.35 9.97 13.54
C THR A 161 6.02 8.87 12.73
N ILE A 162 5.55 7.64 12.88
CA ILE A 162 6.00 6.51 12.05
C ILE A 162 5.90 6.79 10.53
N ASP A 163 4.99 7.68 10.11
CA ASP A 163 4.76 8.08 8.72
C ASP A 163 6.00 8.68 8.05
N THR A 164 6.83 9.42 8.80
CA THR A 164 8.04 10.09 8.27
C THR A 164 9.31 9.27 8.47
N TYR A 165 9.22 8.13 9.15
CA TYR A 165 10.36 7.25 9.44
C TYR A 165 10.31 5.91 8.73
N THR A 166 9.12 5.51 8.26
CA THR A 166 8.94 4.23 7.57
C THR A 166 9.07 4.42 6.08
N GLU A 167 10.18 3.94 5.51
CA GLU A 167 10.30 3.76 4.06
C GLU A 167 9.58 2.47 3.64
N MET A 168 8.65 2.63 2.70
CA MET A 168 7.86 1.58 2.05
C MET A 168 8.53 1.15 0.76
N ARG A 169 8.50 -0.15 0.46
CA ARG A 169 9.00 -0.72 -0.80
C ARG A 169 7.85 -1.27 -1.62
N VAL A 170 7.52 -0.59 -2.72
CA VAL A 170 6.39 -0.97 -3.59
C VAL A 170 6.90 -1.47 -4.94
N ALA A 171 6.64 -2.73 -5.28
CA ALA A 171 6.97 -3.25 -6.61
C ALA A 171 6.01 -2.66 -7.66
N LEU A 172 6.58 -1.98 -8.66
CA LEU A 172 5.88 -1.35 -9.79
C LEU A 172 5.96 -2.21 -11.06
N THR A 173 7.02 -2.99 -11.20
CA THR A 173 7.13 -4.08 -12.17
C THR A 173 7.73 -5.29 -11.48
N ARG A 174 7.46 -6.50 -11.96
CA ARG A 174 7.96 -7.75 -11.35
C ARG A 174 8.99 -8.48 -12.21
N GLN A 175 8.84 -8.42 -13.53
CA GLN A 175 9.69 -9.13 -14.49
C GLN A 175 9.51 -8.54 -15.90
N ALA A 176 9.59 -7.21 -16.02
CA ALA A 176 9.47 -6.56 -17.33
C ALA A 176 10.70 -6.86 -18.20
N SER A 177 10.54 -7.12 -19.49
CA SER A 177 11.69 -7.25 -20.40
C SER A 177 12.43 -5.92 -20.56
N SER A 178 11.67 -4.82 -20.56
CA SER A 178 12.17 -3.46 -20.65
C SER A 178 11.19 -2.49 -19.97
N VAL A 179 11.70 -1.44 -19.34
CA VAL A 179 10.92 -0.36 -18.74
C VAL A 179 11.65 0.97 -18.91
N THR A 180 10.88 2.05 -19.15
CA THR A 180 11.44 3.40 -19.22
C THR A 180 11.35 4.05 -17.85
N VAL A 181 12.44 4.66 -17.41
CA VAL A 181 12.50 5.41 -16.14
C VAL A 181 12.95 6.84 -16.39
N ALA A 182 12.54 7.77 -15.53
CA ALA A 182 12.96 9.16 -15.63
C ALA A 182 13.02 9.81 -14.23
N ALA A 183 13.65 10.99 -14.16
CA ALA A 183 13.58 11.86 -12.99
C ALA A 183 13.03 13.23 -13.42
N SER A 184 12.14 13.82 -12.61
CA SER A 184 11.44 15.05 -13.01
C SER A 184 12.35 16.28 -12.97
N GLN A 185 13.34 16.30 -12.07
CA GLN A 185 14.27 17.42 -11.86
C GLN A 185 15.73 17.00 -11.96
N GLY A 186 16.02 15.93 -12.71
CA GLY A 186 17.36 15.35 -12.78
C GLY A 186 17.67 14.49 -11.55
N GLY A 187 18.92 14.02 -11.49
CA GLY A 187 19.38 13.08 -10.47
C GLY A 187 20.48 12.17 -10.97
N VAL A 188 20.62 11.01 -10.34
CA VAL A 188 21.66 10.04 -10.66
C VAL A 188 21.13 8.62 -10.65
N MET A 189 21.70 7.78 -11.51
CA MET A 189 21.69 6.34 -11.35
C MET A 189 23.02 5.88 -10.77
N VAL A 190 22.97 5.15 -9.67
CA VAL A 190 24.15 4.69 -8.93
C VAL A 190 24.07 3.18 -8.67
N GLY A 191 25.22 2.52 -8.64
CA GLY A 191 25.33 1.12 -8.22
C GLY A 191 25.03 0.96 -6.73
N THR A 192 24.83 -0.28 -6.29
CA THR A 192 24.64 -0.59 -4.85
C THR A 192 25.88 -0.31 -3.99
N ASP A 193 27.04 -0.16 -4.63
CA ASP A 193 28.30 0.27 -4.04
C ASP A 193 28.47 1.80 -3.99
N GLY A 194 27.48 2.56 -4.48
CA GLY A 194 27.50 4.02 -4.57
C GLY A 194 28.26 4.57 -5.77
N GLN A 195 28.77 3.72 -6.67
CA GLN A 195 29.44 4.20 -7.88
C GLN A 195 28.43 4.87 -8.82
N LEU A 196 28.75 6.07 -9.29
CA LEU A 196 27.95 6.75 -10.32
C LEU A 196 27.98 5.94 -11.62
N ILE A 197 26.79 5.60 -12.13
CA ILE A 197 26.60 4.90 -13.41
C ILE A 197 26.19 5.90 -14.49
N GLN A 198 25.20 6.75 -14.20
CA GLN A 198 24.63 7.65 -15.19
C GLN A 198 24.04 8.89 -14.52
N SER A 199 24.34 10.09 -15.02
CA SER A 199 23.62 11.32 -14.63
C SER A 199 22.29 11.42 -15.37
N LEU A 200 21.24 11.84 -14.67
CA LEU A 200 19.89 11.97 -15.20
C LEU A 200 19.60 13.42 -15.57
N THR A 201 19.12 13.63 -16.79
CA THR A 201 18.57 14.93 -17.21
C THR A 201 17.08 14.99 -16.90
N ALA A 202 16.62 16.12 -16.39
CA ALA A 202 15.22 16.35 -16.04
C ALA A 202 14.27 16.02 -17.21
N GLY A 203 13.28 15.17 -16.95
CA GLY A 203 12.26 14.75 -17.92
C GLY A 203 12.74 13.80 -19.02
N VAL A 204 14.03 13.46 -19.08
CA VAL A 204 14.57 12.52 -20.06
C VAL A 204 14.33 11.09 -19.59
N GLY A 205 13.75 10.27 -20.48
CA GLY A 205 13.54 8.85 -20.27
C GLY A 205 14.80 8.04 -20.57
N TYR A 206 15.12 7.09 -19.70
CA TYR A 206 16.20 6.12 -19.81
C TYR A 206 15.61 4.73 -19.93
N GLN A 207 16.02 3.97 -20.94
CA GLN A 207 15.52 2.62 -21.14
C GLN A 207 16.32 1.65 -20.29
N ILE A 208 15.62 0.92 -19.41
CA ILE A 208 16.18 -0.15 -18.59
C ILE A 208 15.68 -1.46 -19.14
N SER A 209 16.58 -2.33 -19.57
CA SER A 209 16.27 -3.68 -20.04
C SER A 209 17.01 -4.73 -19.24
N ALA A 210 16.61 -5.99 -19.39
CA ALA A 210 17.27 -7.13 -18.77
C ALA A 210 17.65 -8.17 -19.82
N ASN A 211 18.80 -8.80 -19.64
CA ASN A 211 19.21 -10.01 -20.36
C ASN A 211 19.55 -11.13 -19.37
N ASP A 212 20.11 -12.24 -19.84
CA ASP A 212 20.45 -13.38 -18.98
C ASP A 212 21.55 -13.10 -17.93
N ARG A 213 22.26 -11.95 -18.03
CA ARG A 213 23.43 -11.62 -17.20
C ARG A 213 23.22 -10.45 -16.25
N GLY A 214 22.22 -9.59 -16.49
CA GLY A 214 21.98 -8.43 -15.65
C GLY A 214 21.09 -7.37 -16.29
N LEU A 215 21.12 -6.18 -15.71
CA LEU A 215 20.44 -5.01 -16.25
C LEU A 215 21.29 -4.37 -17.35
N LEU A 216 20.61 -3.66 -18.25
CA LEU A 216 21.21 -2.76 -19.20
C LEU A 216 20.54 -1.39 -19.11
N ILE A 217 21.33 -0.34 -19.26
CA ILE A 217 20.85 1.05 -19.39
C ILE A 217 21.21 1.51 -20.79
N ASN A 218 20.20 1.83 -21.61
CA ASN A 218 20.41 2.19 -23.03
C ASN A 218 21.35 1.18 -23.74
N ASP A 219 21.07 -0.11 -23.55
CA ASP A 219 21.82 -1.27 -24.08
C ASP A 219 23.26 -1.45 -23.56
N GLN A 220 23.71 -0.64 -22.60
CA GLN A 220 24.99 -0.83 -21.92
C GLN A 220 24.81 -1.68 -20.65
N PRO A 221 25.55 -2.79 -20.48
CA PRO A 221 25.46 -3.61 -19.28
C PRO A 221 25.83 -2.83 -18.01
N VAL A 222 25.04 -3.05 -16.95
CA VAL A 222 25.29 -2.51 -15.61
C VAL A 222 25.15 -3.61 -14.56
N SER A 223 25.36 -3.26 -13.29
CA SER A 223 25.15 -4.17 -12.15
C SER A 223 23.73 -4.75 -12.13
N THR A 224 23.53 -5.88 -11.43
CA THR A 224 22.22 -6.51 -11.25
C THR A 224 21.24 -5.68 -10.40
N ALA A 225 21.71 -4.56 -9.85
CA ALA A 225 20.93 -3.64 -9.04
C ALA A 225 21.43 -2.21 -9.26
N VAL A 226 20.50 -1.28 -9.51
CA VAL A 226 20.80 0.14 -9.73
C VAL A 226 19.77 0.98 -8.98
N TRP A 227 20.24 1.95 -8.21
CA TRP A 227 19.40 2.99 -7.65
C TRP A 227 19.21 4.11 -8.65
N LEU A 228 18.00 4.62 -8.78
CA LEU A 228 17.68 5.88 -9.42
C LEU A 228 17.24 6.85 -8.31
N GLU A 229 18.08 7.85 -8.06
CA GLU A 229 17.89 8.86 -7.02
C GLU A 229 17.68 10.22 -7.69
N PRO A 230 16.48 10.81 -7.60
CA PRO A 230 16.26 12.15 -8.12
C PRO A 230 16.96 13.18 -7.20
N ASP A 231 17.44 14.28 -7.76
CA ASP A 231 17.97 15.40 -6.94
C ASP A 231 16.85 15.96 -6.06
N THR A 232 15.71 16.21 -6.70
CA THR A 232 14.44 16.62 -6.10
C THR A 232 13.27 16.14 -6.95
N GLY A 233 12.04 16.22 -6.44
CA GLY A 233 10.84 15.92 -7.20
C GLY A 233 10.53 14.42 -7.26
N TYR A 234 10.31 13.89 -8.46
CA TYR A 234 9.68 12.61 -8.71
C TYR A 234 10.52 11.72 -9.62
N VAL A 235 10.24 10.42 -9.54
CA VAL A 235 10.77 9.37 -10.41
C VAL A 235 9.66 8.79 -11.26
N ALA A 236 9.93 8.41 -12.49
CA ALA A 236 8.95 7.77 -13.37
C ALA A 236 9.28 6.30 -13.60
N VAL A 237 8.23 5.48 -13.75
CA VAL A 237 8.29 4.13 -14.29
C VAL A 237 7.17 4.00 -15.32
N GLY A 238 7.51 3.82 -16.58
CA GLY A 238 6.54 3.88 -17.68
C GLY A 238 5.92 5.27 -17.83
N ASP A 239 4.60 5.36 -17.72
CA ASP A 239 3.81 6.58 -17.86
C ASP A 239 3.45 7.25 -16.52
N ARG A 240 3.91 6.68 -15.40
CA ARG A 240 3.53 7.13 -14.05
C ARG A 240 4.71 7.73 -13.30
N TRP A 241 4.42 8.78 -12.55
CA TRP A 241 5.34 9.50 -11.69
C TRP A 241 5.07 9.18 -10.22
N TYR A 242 6.13 8.99 -9.46
CA TYR A 242 6.13 8.55 -8.07
C TYR A 242 7.05 9.43 -7.23
N ARG A 243 6.71 9.57 -5.95
CA ARG A 243 7.60 10.18 -4.94
C ARG A 243 8.72 9.21 -4.56
N GLY A 244 9.75 9.74 -3.89
CA GLY A 244 10.87 8.94 -3.40
C GLY A 244 11.86 8.55 -4.50
N ARG A 245 12.42 7.35 -4.41
CA ARG A 245 13.47 6.84 -5.31
C ARG A 245 13.11 5.47 -5.87
N LEU A 246 13.88 4.97 -6.85
CA LEU A 246 13.67 3.64 -7.41
C LEU A 246 14.89 2.75 -7.19
N LEU A 247 14.63 1.50 -6.89
CA LEU A 247 15.58 0.41 -7.04
C LEU A 247 15.16 -0.42 -8.25
N LEU A 248 16.06 -0.50 -9.23
CA LEU A 248 15.93 -1.36 -10.40
C LEU A 248 16.72 -2.63 -10.12
N LEU A 249 16.05 -3.77 -10.10
CA LEU A 249 16.65 -5.08 -9.85
C LEU A 249 16.51 -5.97 -11.06
N TRP A 250 17.59 -6.64 -11.41
CA TRP A 250 17.53 -7.81 -12.26
C TRP A 250 17.01 -8.99 -11.43
N GLN A 251 15.87 -9.57 -11.84
CA GLN A 251 15.31 -10.75 -11.22
C GLN A 251 14.66 -11.64 -12.27
N ASN A 252 15.02 -12.93 -12.27
CA ASN A 252 14.48 -13.94 -13.19
C ASN A 252 14.56 -13.53 -14.68
N GLY A 253 15.66 -12.89 -15.09
CA GLY A 253 15.84 -12.44 -16.48
C GLY A 253 15.00 -11.21 -16.87
N GLY A 254 14.34 -10.57 -15.90
CA GLY A 254 13.54 -9.36 -16.11
C GLY A 254 13.94 -8.21 -15.18
N VAL A 255 13.41 -7.03 -15.47
CA VAL A 255 13.51 -5.82 -14.64
C VAL A 255 12.36 -5.81 -13.64
N MET A 256 12.71 -5.77 -12.35
CA MET A 256 11.82 -5.44 -11.25
C MET A 256 12.13 -4.01 -10.79
N ALA A 257 11.19 -3.10 -10.96
CA ALA A 257 11.27 -1.74 -10.45
C ALA A 257 10.55 -1.67 -9.10
N ILE A 258 11.26 -1.25 -8.06
CA ILE A 258 10.74 -1.08 -6.71
C ILE A 258 10.84 0.39 -6.34
N ASN A 259 9.70 1.00 -6.02
CA ASN A 259 9.67 2.34 -5.48
C ASN A 259 9.89 2.33 -3.97
N TYR A 260 10.85 3.14 -3.53
CA TYR A 260 11.16 3.40 -2.14
C TYR A 260 10.63 4.79 -1.79
N VAL A 261 9.63 4.84 -0.91
CA VAL A 261 8.85 6.05 -0.62
C VAL A 261 8.49 6.10 0.86
N MET A 262 8.46 7.29 1.47
CA MET A 262 8.05 7.40 2.87
C MET A 262 6.57 7.07 3.03
N LEU A 263 6.19 6.44 4.14
CA LEU A 263 4.83 5.98 4.41
C LEU A 263 3.81 7.13 4.28
N GLN A 264 4.14 8.34 4.73
CA GLN A 264 3.26 9.50 4.54
C GLN A 264 2.95 9.76 3.05
N GLU A 265 3.98 9.77 2.23
CA GLU A 265 3.89 10.04 0.79
C GLU A 265 3.22 8.91 0.03
N TYR A 266 3.46 7.66 0.45
CA TYR A 266 2.73 6.49 -0.04
C TYR A 266 1.22 6.66 0.17
N LEU A 267 0.81 7.09 1.36
CA LEU A 267 -0.60 7.26 1.72
C LEU A 267 -1.28 8.38 0.92
N TYR A 268 -0.56 9.43 0.50
CA TYR A 268 -1.14 10.45 -0.39
C TYR A 268 -1.66 9.84 -1.69
N SER A 269 -0.89 8.93 -2.28
CA SER A 269 -1.28 8.22 -3.50
C SER A 269 -2.41 7.23 -3.22
N VAL A 270 -2.28 6.40 -2.17
CA VAL A 270 -3.27 5.36 -1.85
C VAL A 270 -4.62 5.95 -1.56
N VAL A 271 -4.72 6.93 -0.66
CA VAL A 271 -6.02 7.50 -0.27
C VAL A 271 -6.74 8.11 -1.48
N GLY A 272 -6.01 8.81 -2.36
CA GLY A 272 -6.61 9.39 -3.56
C GLY A 272 -6.87 8.41 -4.70
N ALA A 273 -6.21 7.25 -4.69
CA ALA A 273 -6.49 6.18 -5.65
C ALA A 273 -7.70 5.32 -5.24
N GLU A 274 -7.98 5.26 -3.94
CA GLU A 274 -9.05 4.49 -3.30
C GLU A 274 -10.36 5.29 -3.16
N MET A 275 -10.27 6.57 -2.82
CA MET A 275 -11.43 7.44 -2.62
C MET A 275 -11.38 8.69 -3.49
N SER A 276 -12.56 9.19 -3.88
CA SER A 276 -12.65 10.48 -4.56
C SER A 276 -12.19 11.61 -3.66
N ALA A 277 -11.34 12.49 -4.18
CA ALA A 277 -10.85 13.67 -3.46
C ALA A 277 -11.97 14.64 -3.03
N SER A 278 -13.16 14.57 -3.65
CA SER A 278 -14.32 15.39 -3.30
C SER A 278 -15.16 14.85 -2.13
N TRP A 279 -14.86 13.65 -1.65
CA TRP A 279 -15.59 13.05 -0.54
C TRP A 279 -15.31 13.76 0.78
N SER A 280 -16.19 13.54 1.76
CA SER A 280 -16.08 14.12 3.08
C SER A 280 -14.69 13.87 3.69
N LEU A 281 -14.10 14.91 4.29
CA LEU A 281 -12.80 14.81 4.93
C LEU A 281 -12.76 13.72 6.00
N GLU A 282 -13.86 13.48 6.71
CA GLU A 282 -13.96 12.42 7.72
C GLU A 282 -13.91 11.01 7.11
N ALA A 283 -14.49 10.81 5.92
CA ALA A 283 -14.36 9.55 5.18
C ALA A 283 -12.91 9.36 4.68
N LEU A 284 -12.28 10.41 4.15
CA LEU A 284 -10.88 10.38 3.73
C LEU A 284 -9.93 10.10 4.90
N LYS A 285 -10.18 10.66 6.08
CA LYS A 285 -9.41 10.38 7.31
C LYS A 285 -9.56 8.92 7.74
N ALA A 286 -10.78 8.37 7.71
CA ALA A 286 -11.01 6.96 8.03
C ALA A 286 -10.21 6.06 7.06
N GLN A 287 -10.24 6.37 5.76
CA GLN A 287 -9.44 5.69 4.76
C GLN A 287 -7.94 5.84 5.00
N ALA A 288 -7.44 7.01 5.42
CA ALA A 288 -6.03 7.21 5.73
C ALA A 288 -5.55 6.32 6.89
N VAL A 289 -6.31 6.25 7.98
CA VAL A 289 -5.98 5.40 9.14
C VAL A 289 -6.06 3.91 8.79
N ALA A 290 -7.09 3.50 8.05
CA ALA A 290 -7.19 2.14 7.54
C ALA A 290 -6.03 1.81 6.58
N ALA A 291 -5.71 2.69 5.63
CA ALA A 291 -4.62 2.45 4.69
C ALA A 291 -3.25 2.35 5.39
N ARG A 292 -3.02 3.19 6.41
CA ARG A 292 -1.79 3.18 7.20
C ARG A 292 -1.60 1.89 7.97
N SER A 293 -2.66 1.39 8.60
CA SER A 293 -2.60 0.16 9.40
C SER A 293 -2.26 -1.05 8.51
N TYR A 294 -2.89 -1.13 7.34
CA TYR A 294 -2.58 -2.14 6.33
C TYR A 294 -1.12 -2.08 5.88
N ALA A 295 -0.63 -0.87 5.53
CA ALA A 295 0.75 -0.66 5.09
C ALA A 295 1.77 -1.07 6.16
N ILE A 296 1.57 -0.65 7.42
CA ILE A 296 2.46 -1.00 8.54
C ILE A 296 2.55 -2.52 8.71
N VAL A 297 1.41 -3.23 8.74
CA VAL A 297 1.39 -4.70 8.86
C VAL A 297 2.22 -5.37 7.77
N HIS A 298 2.13 -4.88 6.54
CA HIS A 298 2.84 -5.46 5.40
C HIS A 298 4.35 -5.18 5.42
N THR A 299 4.80 -4.04 5.96
CA THR A 299 6.24 -3.83 6.21
C THR A 299 6.83 -4.80 7.24
N ILE A 300 6.02 -5.24 8.21
CA ILE A 300 6.47 -6.14 9.28
C ILE A 300 6.47 -7.59 8.79
N ARG A 301 5.42 -8.03 8.08
CA ARG A 301 5.26 -9.42 7.63
C ARG A 301 6.19 -9.82 6.48
N HIS A 302 6.63 -8.87 5.66
CA HIS A 302 7.35 -9.16 4.41
C HIS A 302 8.83 -8.77 4.40
N GLN A 303 9.48 -8.70 5.58
CA GLN A 303 10.89 -8.30 5.69
C GLN A 303 11.87 -9.12 4.84
N ARG A 304 11.53 -10.37 4.48
CA ARG A 304 12.39 -11.26 3.66
C ARG A 304 12.19 -11.12 2.15
N ARG A 305 11.25 -10.27 1.70
CA ARG A 305 11.01 -10.01 0.27
C ARG A 305 11.75 -8.74 -0.16
N ALA A 306 12.00 -8.62 -1.46
CA ALA A 306 12.58 -7.41 -2.05
C ALA A 306 11.66 -6.19 -1.85
N TYR A 307 10.35 -6.41 -1.78
CA TYR A 307 9.31 -5.39 -1.61
C TYR A 307 8.29 -5.78 -0.52
N ASP A 308 7.59 -4.77 0.01
CA ASP A 308 6.57 -4.91 1.06
C ASP A 308 5.17 -5.08 0.47
N LEU A 309 4.87 -4.33 -0.60
CA LEU A 309 3.58 -4.25 -1.30
C LEU A 309 3.83 -4.24 -2.82
N ASP A 310 2.82 -4.56 -3.63
CA ASP A 310 2.84 -4.29 -5.08
C ASP A 310 1.69 -3.36 -5.50
N ASP A 311 1.71 -2.88 -6.74
CA ASP A 311 0.74 -1.91 -7.28
C ASP A 311 -0.54 -2.55 -7.85
N THR A 312 -0.76 -3.84 -7.61
CA THR A 312 -1.95 -4.56 -8.08
C THR A 312 -3.11 -4.47 -7.11
N GLN A 313 -4.32 -4.82 -7.58
CA GLN A 313 -5.54 -4.91 -6.76
C GLN A 313 -5.46 -5.96 -5.64
N ARG A 314 -4.41 -6.80 -5.60
CA ARG A 314 -4.19 -7.73 -4.49
C ARG A 314 -3.84 -6.99 -3.19
N TYR A 315 -3.26 -5.80 -3.31
CA TYR A 315 -2.93 -4.94 -2.19
C TYR A 315 -3.79 -3.66 -2.26
N GLN A 316 -3.16 -2.51 -2.06
CA GLN A 316 -3.82 -1.21 -2.11
C GLN A 316 -3.54 -0.56 -3.47
N ALA A 317 -4.47 0.24 -3.97
CA ALA A 317 -4.25 0.98 -5.21
C ALA A 317 -3.14 2.03 -5.02
N TYR A 318 -1.96 1.80 -5.60
CA TYR A 318 -0.84 2.73 -5.60
C TYR A 318 -0.58 3.25 -7.02
N LYS A 319 -0.99 4.48 -7.31
CA LYS A 319 -1.00 5.05 -8.68
C LYS A 319 -0.01 6.20 -8.88
N GLY A 320 0.90 6.40 -7.93
CA GLY A 320 1.82 7.53 -7.94
C GLY A 320 1.11 8.86 -7.68
N ILE A 321 1.67 9.94 -8.20
CA ILE A 321 1.22 11.31 -7.88
C ILE A 321 -0.10 11.72 -8.55
N THR A 322 -0.55 10.97 -9.57
CA THR A 322 -1.72 11.38 -10.39
C THR A 322 -3.04 11.34 -9.63
N THR A 323 -3.08 10.61 -8.52
CA THR A 323 -4.27 10.49 -7.66
C THR A 323 -4.19 11.36 -6.42
N GLU A 324 -3.09 12.07 -6.20
CA GLU A 324 -2.94 12.95 -5.04
C GLU A 324 -3.81 14.20 -5.20
N ALA A 325 -4.43 14.63 -4.10
CA ALA A 325 -5.18 15.88 -4.02
C ALA A 325 -4.96 16.54 -2.66
N ASN A 326 -5.19 17.85 -2.56
CA ASN A 326 -5.01 18.58 -1.29
C ASN A 326 -5.86 17.98 -0.15
N SER A 327 -7.09 17.53 -0.44
CA SER A 327 -7.97 16.90 0.56
C SER A 327 -7.46 15.54 1.04
N THR A 328 -6.90 14.73 0.15
CA THR A 328 -6.34 13.41 0.51
C THR A 328 -5.05 13.58 1.32
N GLN A 329 -4.19 14.52 0.93
CA GLN A 329 -3.01 14.90 1.70
C GLN A 329 -3.38 15.45 3.08
N GLN A 330 -4.40 16.31 3.15
CA GLN A 330 -4.91 16.85 4.42
C GLN A 330 -5.45 15.74 5.33
N ALA A 331 -6.18 14.76 4.80
CA ALA A 331 -6.68 13.62 5.57
C ALA A 331 -5.54 12.78 6.16
N VAL A 332 -4.52 12.48 5.35
CA VAL A 332 -3.32 11.76 5.79
C VAL A 332 -2.57 12.55 6.86
N HIS A 333 -2.36 13.84 6.65
CA HIS A 333 -1.68 14.72 7.60
C HIS A 333 -2.42 14.82 8.94
N ASN A 334 -3.73 15.05 8.91
CA ASN A 334 -4.57 15.18 10.10
C ASN A 334 -4.67 13.89 10.92
N THR A 335 -4.30 12.74 10.36
CA THR A 335 -4.28 11.43 11.01
C THR A 335 -2.86 10.86 11.10
N SER A 336 -1.83 11.72 11.05
CA SER A 336 -0.43 11.28 11.04
C SER A 336 -0.13 10.37 12.22
N GLY A 337 0.45 9.20 11.93
CA GLY A 337 0.80 8.19 12.93
C GLY A 337 -0.38 7.40 13.50
N GLU A 338 -1.62 7.70 13.11
CA GLU A 338 -2.81 7.02 13.62
C GLU A 338 -3.13 5.73 12.86
N PHE A 339 -3.38 4.67 13.61
CA PHE A 339 -3.65 3.32 13.09
C PHE A 339 -4.77 2.64 13.90
N ILE A 340 -5.36 1.58 13.34
CA ILE A 340 -6.38 0.76 14.00
C ILE A 340 -5.68 -0.21 14.95
N SER A 341 -6.01 -0.12 16.24
CA SER A 341 -5.36 -0.85 17.31
C SER A 341 -6.31 -1.85 17.97
N TYR A 342 -5.79 -3.04 18.26
CA TYR A 342 -6.46 -4.04 19.10
C TYR A 342 -5.45 -4.63 20.08
N GLY A 343 -5.72 -4.53 21.38
CA GLY A 343 -4.82 -5.04 22.41
C GLY A 343 -3.40 -4.45 22.38
N GLY A 344 -3.25 -3.22 21.83
CA GLY A 344 -1.97 -2.55 21.65
C GLY A 344 -1.22 -2.93 20.36
N GLY A 345 -1.71 -3.89 19.58
CA GLY A 345 -1.15 -4.26 18.27
C GLY A 345 -1.83 -3.54 17.12
N VAL A 346 -1.13 -3.43 15.99
CA VAL A 346 -1.66 -2.88 14.73
C VAL A 346 -2.57 -3.93 14.06
N VAL A 347 -3.79 -3.51 13.68
CA VAL A 347 -4.76 -4.34 12.98
C VAL A 347 -4.53 -4.26 11.47
N GLU A 348 -4.60 -5.42 10.80
CA GLU A 348 -4.71 -5.47 9.35
C GLU A 348 -6.11 -5.06 8.92
N SER A 349 -6.23 -3.88 8.35
CA SER A 349 -7.49 -3.24 8.00
C SER A 349 -7.86 -3.50 6.54
N LEU A 350 -8.76 -4.46 6.33
CA LEU A 350 -9.37 -4.72 5.04
C LEU A 350 -10.44 -3.66 4.72
N TYR A 351 -10.54 -3.25 3.46
CA TYR A 351 -11.55 -2.31 3.00
C TYR A 351 -11.85 -2.54 1.51
N ALA A 352 -13.05 -2.16 1.06
CA ALA A 352 -13.44 -2.26 -0.34
C ALA A 352 -14.44 -1.17 -0.75
N ALA A 353 -14.69 -1.03 -2.06
CA ALA A 353 -15.49 0.06 -2.61
C ALA A 353 -16.92 0.15 -2.03
N ASN A 354 -17.56 -0.98 -1.77
CA ASN A 354 -18.89 -1.04 -1.17
C ASN A 354 -19.05 -2.30 -0.31
N GLN A 355 -20.15 -2.37 0.45
CA GLN A 355 -20.41 -3.46 1.38
C GLN A 355 -20.51 -4.83 0.70
N GLY A 356 -21.09 -4.91 -0.49
CA GLY A 356 -21.18 -6.18 -1.23
C GLY A 356 -19.80 -6.77 -1.54
N ILE A 357 -18.82 -5.93 -1.89
CA ILE A 357 -17.44 -6.39 -2.11
C ILE A 357 -16.79 -6.80 -0.78
N VAL A 358 -17.06 -6.10 0.33
CA VAL A 358 -16.57 -6.51 1.66
C VAL A 358 -17.12 -7.88 2.04
N ASP A 359 -18.41 -8.11 1.82
CA ASP A 359 -19.09 -9.37 2.10
C ASP A 359 -18.48 -10.51 1.27
N ASP A 360 -18.29 -10.30 -0.03
CA ASP A 360 -17.78 -11.30 -0.96
C ASP A 360 -16.27 -11.57 -0.80
N ALA A 361 -15.45 -10.52 -0.74
CA ALA A 361 -13.99 -10.63 -0.76
C ALA A 361 -13.36 -10.82 0.62
N HIS A 362 -14.06 -10.39 1.68
CA HIS A 362 -13.53 -10.36 3.04
C HIS A 362 -14.47 -11.02 4.05
N SER A 363 -15.48 -11.77 3.59
CA SER A 363 -16.45 -12.45 4.47
C SER A 363 -17.16 -11.48 5.44
N GLY A 364 -17.38 -10.23 5.00
CA GLY A 364 -18.02 -9.17 5.77
C GLY A 364 -17.08 -8.40 6.70
N TYR A 365 -15.79 -8.75 6.74
CA TYR A 365 -14.81 -8.07 7.58
C TYR A 365 -14.11 -6.94 6.82
N GLY A 366 -14.34 -5.71 7.24
CA GLY A 366 -13.64 -4.55 6.71
C GLY A 366 -14.52 -3.35 6.49
N MET A 367 -13.91 -2.25 6.06
CA MET A 367 -14.61 -1.00 5.81
C MET A 367 -15.17 -0.91 4.39
N SER A 368 -16.47 -0.62 4.28
CA SER A 368 -17.09 -0.19 3.02
C SER A 368 -16.80 1.28 2.79
N GLN A 369 -16.17 1.63 1.66
CA GLN A 369 -15.81 3.01 1.32
C GLN A 369 -17.05 3.90 1.10
N THR A 370 -18.07 3.41 0.38
CA THR A 370 -19.33 4.16 0.23
C THR A 370 -20.07 4.28 1.55
N GLY A 371 -20.06 3.24 2.39
CA GLY A 371 -20.72 3.32 3.70
C GLY A 371 -19.98 4.23 4.68
N ALA A 372 -18.64 4.33 4.59
CA ALA A 372 -17.86 5.33 5.30
C ALA A 372 -18.22 6.76 4.87
N LEU A 373 -18.46 6.99 3.57
CA LEU A 373 -18.99 8.27 3.08
C LEU A 373 -20.38 8.54 3.65
N ASP A 374 -21.30 7.57 3.61
CA ASP A 374 -22.67 7.74 4.12
C ASP A 374 -22.69 8.12 5.62
N LEU A 375 -21.82 7.49 6.43
CA LEU A 375 -21.67 7.83 7.84
C LEU A 375 -21.07 9.23 8.02
N ALA A 376 -20.06 9.59 7.23
CA ALA A 376 -19.48 10.93 7.28
C ALA A 376 -20.51 12.02 6.93
N GLU A 377 -21.39 11.78 5.95
CA GLU A 377 -22.48 12.68 5.57
C GLU A 377 -23.57 12.79 6.66
N GLN A 378 -23.73 11.76 7.49
CA GLN A 378 -24.55 11.78 8.70
C GLN A 378 -23.85 12.45 9.91
N GLY A 379 -22.66 13.03 9.70
CA GLY A 379 -21.92 13.75 10.73
C GLY A 379 -21.19 12.87 11.73
N TYR A 380 -20.87 11.62 11.34
CA TYR A 380 -19.93 10.79 12.10
C TYR A 380 -18.51 11.29 11.85
N GLN A 381 -17.70 11.29 12.91
CA GLN A 381 -16.27 11.53 12.82
C GLN A 381 -15.54 10.27 12.37
N TYR A 382 -14.34 10.42 11.79
CA TYR A 382 -13.58 9.30 11.24
C TYR A 382 -13.34 8.16 12.23
N TYR A 383 -13.10 8.45 13.51
CA TYR A 383 -12.89 7.42 14.53
C TYR A 383 -14.17 6.67 14.88
N GLU A 384 -15.34 7.29 14.73
CA GLU A 384 -16.64 6.63 14.89
C GLU A 384 -16.94 5.75 13.67
N ILE A 385 -16.61 6.22 12.47
CA ILE A 385 -16.69 5.45 11.23
C ILE A 385 -15.83 4.18 11.35
N LEU A 386 -14.56 4.33 11.76
CA LEU A 386 -13.66 3.20 11.98
C LEU A 386 -14.22 2.24 13.03
N SER A 387 -14.74 2.74 14.15
CA SER A 387 -15.31 1.89 15.20
C SER A 387 -16.53 1.09 14.73
N ALA A 388 -17.32 1.64 13.79
CA ALA A 388 -18.45 0.94 13.20
C ALA A 388 -18.03 -0.25 12.32
N TYR A 389 -16.91 -0.13 11.60
CA TYR A 389 -16.41 -1.17 10.69
C TYR A 389 -15.41 -2.14 11.33
N TYR A 390 -14.71 -1.71 12.38
CA TYR A 390 -13.70 -2.49 13.09
C TYR A 390 -14.08 -2.59 14.57
N PRO A 391 -15.10 -3.41 14.93
CA PRO A 391 -15.58 -3.50 16.29
C PRO A 391 -14.51 -4.00 17.26
N ASN A 392 -14.57 -3.54 18.52
CA ASN A 392 -13.60 -3.84 19.58
C ASN A 392 -12.18 -3.31 19.33
N THR A 393 -11.99 -2.43 18.35
CA THR A 393 -10.73 -1.73 18.12
C THR A 393 -10.78 -0.30 18.65
N SER A 394 -9.64 0.37 18.69
CA SER A 394 -9.51 1.80 18.96
C SER A 394 -8.54 2.45 17.97
N VAL A 395 -8.54 3.78 17.87
CA VAL A 395 -7.47 4.49 17.17
C VAL A 395 -6.25 4.56 18.10
N GLY A 396 -5.12 3.98 17.69
CA GLY A 396 -3.81 4.14 18.31
C GLY A 396 -2.96 5.15 17.55
N ARG A 397 -1.84 5.59 18.13
CA ARG A 397 -0.88 6.50 17.48
C ARG A 397 0.56 6.09 17.77
N ILE A 398 1.45 6.18 16.77
CA ILE A 398 2.90 5.96 16.94
C ILE A 398 3.64 7.27 16.66
N ASP A 399 4.07 7.91 17.74
CA ASP A 399 5.03 9.01 17.70
C ASP A 399 6.46 8.49 17.86
N ILE A 400 7.41 9.16 17.21
CA ILE A 400 8.83 8.88 17.34
C ILE A 400 9.43 9.91 18.28
N SER A 401 9.87 9.49 19.46
CA SER A 401 10.60 10.34 20.39
C SER A 401 12.01 10.62 19.85
N ASN A 402 12.43 11.88 19.96
CA ASN A 402 13.80 12.31 19.66
C ASN A 402 14.84 11.69 20.61
#